data_AF-A0A6A6DF51-F1
#
_entry.id   AF-A0A6A6DF51-F1
#
_cell.length_a   1.000
_cell.length_b   1.000
_cell.length_c   1.000
_cell.angle_alpha   90.00
_cell.angle_beta   90.00
_cell.angle_gamma   90.00
#
_symmetry.space_group_name_H-M   'P 1'
#
loop_
_entity.id
_entity.type
_entity.pdbx_description
1 polymer ?
#
loop_
_entity_poly.entity_id
_entity_poly.type
_entity_poly.pdbx_seq_one_letter_code
_entity_poly.pdbx_strand_id
1 'polypeptide(L)'
;ISSDESPKTVILDEQSPRSNSTSNEDFTEVFLAHVCLYSFADKYLIQPLRSLALHKLHQTLKGFKLYHTLVGDIIELARYAYPSDHTPDRNEDGTIDGLQQLITEYIAYEADVIGKSMEFSELMEEGGQFVGDFWRIVQTCLVQ
;
A
#
# COMPACT_ATOMS: atom_id res chain seq x y z
N ILE A 1 13.02 -40.53 -6.57
CA ILE A 1 12.82 -39.10 -6.89
C ILE A 1 11.40 -38.76 -6.43
N SER A 2 11.10 -37.85 -5.52
CA SER A 2 11.76 -37.26 -4.36
C SER A 2 10.57 -36.70 -3.59
N SER A 3 10.19 -37.31 -2.47
CA SER A 3 9.04 -36.88 -1.66
C SER A 3 9.60 -36.35 -0.35
N ASP A 4 10.05 -35.11 -0.37
CA ASP A 4 10.45 -34.36 0.82
C ASP A 4 9.83 -32.96 0.74
N GLU A 5 8.49 -32.91 0.64
CA GLU A 5 7.75 -31.70 0.95
C GLU A 5 7.52 -31.67 2.46
N SER A 6 8.36 -30.89 3.15
CA SER A 6 8.20 -30.67 4.59
C SER A 6 6.90 -29.91 4.88
N PRO A 7 6.22 -30.13 6.02
CA PRO A 7 4.99 -29.41 6.39
C PRO A 7 5.11 -27.88 6.40
N LYS A 8 6.34 -27.34 6.40
CA LYS A 8 6.60 -25.90 6.33
C LYS A 8 6.33 -25.32 4.95
N THR A 9 6.49 -26.09 3.86
CA THR A 9 6.30 -25.55 2.50
C THR A 9 4.82 -25.35 2.17
N VAL A 10 3.94 -26.19 2.70
CA VAL A 10 2.48 -26.10 2.48
C VAL A 10 1.87 -24.90 3.23
N ILE A 11 2.29 -24.63 4.46
CA ILE A 11 1.76 -23.52 5.27
C ILE A 11 2.21 -22.14 4.73
N LEU A 12 3.37 -22.07 4.08
CA LEU A 12 3.88 -20.82 3.51
C LEU A 12 3.11 -20.42 2.24
N ASP A 13 2.67 -21.38 1.44
CA ASP A 13 1.94 -21.10 0.20
C ASP A 13 0.51 -20.58 0.48
N GLU A 14 -0.13 -21.04 1.55
CA GLU A 14 -1.44 -20.54 2.01
C GLU A 14 -1.40 -19.11 2.59
N GLN A 15 -0.22 -18.54 2.84
CA GLN A 15 -0.07 -17.22 3.45
C GLN A 15 0.25 -16.10 2.45
N SER A 16 0.39 -16.44 1.16
CA SER A 16 0.66 -15.48 0.08
C SER A 16 -0.58 -14.62 -0.18
N PRO A 17 -0.42 -13.28 -0.31
CA PRO A 17 -1.55 -12.42 -0.63
C PRO A 17 -2.11 -12.74 -2.00
N ARG A 18 -3.43 -12.83 -2.10
CA ARG A 18 -4.14 -13.06 -3.36
C ARG A 18 -4.20 -11.75 -4.17
N SER A 19 -3.91 -11.85 -5.46
CA SER A 19 -4.12 -10.76 -6.42
C SER A 19 -5.54 -10.77 -7.00
N ASN A 20 -5.98 -9.62 -7.50
CA ASN A 20 -7.25 -9.53 -8.23
C ASN A 20 -7.19 -10.33 -9.53
N SER A 21 -8.29 -11.00 -9.89
CA SER A 21 -8.41 -11.74 -11.14
C SER A 21 -9.22 -10.96 -12.20
N THR A 22 -10.06 -10.03 -11.76
CA THR A 22 -11.00 -9.28 -12.58
C THR A 22 -11.01 -7.79 -12.23
N SER A 23 -11.58 -6.95 -13.10
CA SER A 23 -11.60 -5.49 -12.96
C SER A 23 -12.70 -4.96 -12.03
N ASN A 24 -13.48 -5.83 -11.40
CA ASN A 24 -14.59 -5.50 -10.52
C ASN A 24 -14.49 -6.17 -9.13
N GLU A 25 -13.33 -6.77 -8.83
CA GLU A 25 -13.01 -7.21 -7.47
C GLU A 25 -12.61 -5.97 -6.66
N ASP A 26 -13.48 -5.55 -5.73
CA ASP A 26 -13.20 -4.51 -4.75
C ASP A 26 -12.14 -5.01 -3.75
N PHE A 27 -11.00 -4.33 -3.73
CA PHE A 27 -9.87 -4.64 -2.85
C PHE A 27 -9.76 -3.67 -1.67
N THR A 28 -10.68 -2.72 -1.53
CA THR A 28 -10.65 -1.68 -0.50
C THR A 28 -10.52 -2.31 0.89
N GLU A 29 -11.40 -3.23 1.26
CA GLU A 29 -11.34 -3.87 2.59
C GLU A 29 -10.03 -4.64 2.83
N VAL A 30 -9.45 -5.25 1.79
CA VAL A 30 -8.18 -5.98 1.88
C VAL A 30 -7.04 -5.02 2.17
N PHE A 31 -6.98 -3.90 1.45
CA PHE A 31 -5.97 -2.87 1.67
C PHE A 31 -6.10 -2.23 3.05
N LEU A 32 -7.33 -1.87 3.44
CA LEU A 32 -7.61 -1.28 4.75
C LEU A 32 -7.22 -2.25 5.88
N ALA A 33 -7.50 -3.55 5.74
CA ALA A 33 -7.08 -4.55 6.73
C ALA A 33 -5.56 -4.60 6.93
N HIS A 34 -4.77 -4.47 5.85
CA HIS A 34 -3.32 -4.37 5.95
C HIS A 34 -2.86 -3.11 6.67
N VAL A 35 -3.45 -1.95 6.35
CA VAL A 35 -3.15 -0.69 7.04
C VAL A 35 -3.51 -0.78 8.52
N CYS A 36 -4.72 -1.25 8.85
CA CYS A 36 -5.15 -1.43 10.24
C CYS A 36 -4.21 -2.35 11.02
N LEU A 37 -3.78 -3.47 10.41
CA LEU A 37 -2.87 -4.41 11.06
C LEU A 37 -1.47 -3.82 11.25
N TYR A 38 -0.99 -3.06 10.26
CA TYR A 38 0.29 -2.34 10.35
C TYR A 38 0.25 -1.32 11.50
N SER A 39 -0.78 -0.47 11.54
CA SER A 39 -0.97 0.53 12.59
C SER A 39 -1.18 -0.07 13.97
N PHE A 40 -1.92 -1.18 14.05
CA PHE A 40 -2.07 -1.94 15.29
C PHE A 40 -0.71 -2.44 15.77
N ALA A 41 0.07 -3.07 14.89
CA ALA A 41 1.38 -3.59 15.24
C ALA A 41 2.34 -2.49 15.66
N ASP A 42 2.30 -1.33 15.00
CA ASP A 42 3.09 -0.16 15.38
C ASP A 42 2.70 0.37 16.77
N LYS A 43 1.40 0.61 17.00
CA LYS A 43 0.86 1.08 18.27
C LYS A 43 1.23 0.21 19.47
N TYR A 44 1.31 -1.11 19.27
CA TYR A 44 1.67 -2.08 20.30
C TYR A 44 3.15 -2.54 20.23
N LEU A 45 3.97 -1.87 19.41
CA LEU A 45 5.41 -2.13 19.24
C LEU A 45 5.76 -3.58 18.85
N ILE A 46 4.86 -4.24 18.10
CA ILE A 46 5.02 -5.61 17.60
C ILE A 46 5.74 -5.57 16.25
N GLN A 47 7.05 -5.26 16.26
CA GLN A 47 7.84 -5.03 15.04
C GLN A 47 7.79 -6.17 14.00
N PRO A 48 7.81 -7.47 14.37
CA PRO A 48 7.68 -8.55 13.40
C PRO A 48 6.34 -8.50 12.66
N LEU A 49 5.25 -8.14 13.35
CA LEU A 49 3.92 -8.05 12.76
C LEU A 49 3.79 -6.80 11.87
N ARG A 50 4.36 -5.66 12.28
CA ARG A 50 4.40 -4.44 11.47
C ARG A 50 5.11 -4.71 10.15
N SER A 51 6.29 -5.33 10.22
CA SER A 51 7.08 -5.72 9.04
C SER A 51 6.32 -6.70 8.15
N LEU A 52 5.65 -7.70 8.73
CA LEU A 52 4.88 -8.68 7.97
C LEU A 52 3.66 -8.05 7.29
N ALA A 53 2.94 -7.16 7.98
CA ALA A 53 1.79 -6.46 7.41
C ALA A 53 2.20 -5.60 6.21
N LEU A 54 3.29 -4.83 6.34
CA LEU A 54 3.84 -4.03 5.25
C LEU A 54 4.31 -4.90 4.07
N HIS A 55 5.02 -5.99 4.37
CA HIS A 55 5.49 -6.92 3.34
C HIS A 55 4.34 -7.52 2.55
N LYS A 56 3.27 -7.95 3.23
CA LYS A 56 2.09 -8.51 2.57
C LYS A 56 1.34 -7.45 1.77
N LEU A 57 1.20 -6.22 2.26
CA LEU A 57 0.62 -5.13 1.47
C LEU A 57 1.41 -4.88 0.18
N HIS A 58 2.74 -4.82 0.27
CA HIS A 58 3.60 -4.68 -0.90
C HIS A 58 3.43 -5.83 -1.89
N GLN A 59 3.34 -7.07 -1.42
CA GLN A 59 3.05 -8.23 -2.28
C GLN A 59 1.66 -8.13 -2.93
N THR A 60 0.63 -7.71 -2.19
CA THR A 60 -0.72 -7.48 -2.71
C THR A 60 -0.67 -6.44 -3.83
N LEU A 61 -0.08 -5.28 -3.58
CA LEU A 61 0.04 -4.18 -4.56
C LEU A 61 0.86 -4.61 -5.78
N LYS A 62 1.98 -5.31 -5.59
CA LYS A 62 2.83 -5.80 -6.68
C LYS A 62 2.10 -6.78 -7.61
N GLY A 63 1.22 -7.61 -7.06
CA GLY A 63 0.40 -8.53 -7.85
C GLY A 63 -0.91 -7.92 -8.34
N PHE A 64 -1.29 -6.74 -7.83
CA PHE A 64 -2.54 -6.08 -8.17
C PHE A 64 -2.47 -5.52 -9.59
N LYS A 65 -3.39 -5.97 -10.43
CA LYS A 65 -3.55 -5.41 -11.77
C LYS A 65 -4.49 -4.22 -11.68
N LEU A 66 -3.93 -3.03 -11.86
CA LEU A 66 -4.71 -1.81 -11.84
C LEU A 66 -5.58 -1.68 -13.11
N TYR A 67 -6.88 -1.52 -12.90
CA TYR A 67 -7.84 -1.15 -13.92
C TYR A 67 -8.41 0.22 -13.57
N HIS A 68 -8.87 0.98 -14.58
CA HIS A 68 -9.50 2.30 -14.34
C HIS A 68 -10.64 2.25 -13.32
N THR A 69 -11.40 1.15 -13.27
CA THR A 69 -12.50 0.93 -12.33
C THR A 69 -12.06 0.70 -10.88
N LEU A 70 -10.78 0.37 -10.65
CA LEU A 70 -10.21 0.08 -9.34
C LEU A 70 -9.24 1.16 -8.85
N VAL A 71 -9.16 2.29 -9.57
CA VAL A 71 -8.36 3.44 -9.11
C VAL A 71 -8.91 3.96 -7.78
N GLY A 72 -10.24 3.95 -7.62
CA GLY A 72 -10.91 4.33 -6.37
C GLY A 72 -10.36 3.59 -5.14
N ASP A 73 -10.16 2.27 -5.24
CA ASP A 73 -9.64 1.44 -4.15
C ASP A 73 -8.24 1.88 -3.68
N ILE A 74 -7.39 2.31 -4.62
CA ILE A 74 -6.02 2.80 -4.33
C ILE A 74 -6.06 4.22 -3.75
N ILE A 75 -6.95 5.07 -4.26
CA ILE A 75 -7.16 6.42 -3.71
C ILE A 75 -7.69 6.33 -2.28
N GLU A 76 -8.63 5.43 -2.01
CA GLU A 76 -9.15 5.19 -0.67
C GLU A 76 -8.08 4.64 0.28
N LEU A 77 -7.22 3.75 -0.20
CA LEU A 77 -6.04 3.31 0.54
C LEU A 77 -5.14 4.49 0.94
N ALA A 78 -4.85 5.42 0.03
CA ALA A 78 -4.07 6.61 0.36
C ALA A 78 -4.79 7.51 1.37
N ARG A 79 -6.08 7.80 1.15
CA ARG A 79 -6.90 8.59 2.09
C ARG A 79 -6.96 7.99 3.48
N TYR A 80 -6.92 6.67 3.59
CA TYR A 80 -6.94 5.99 4.88
C TYR A 80 -5.57 5.96 5.56
N ALA A 81 -4.48 5.88 4.78
CA ALA A 81 -3.13 5.71 5.32
C ALA A 81 -2.43 7.01 5.75
N TYR A 82 -2.99 8.17 5.39
CA TYR A 82 -2.40 9.48 5.65
C TYR A 82 -2.93 10.24 6.89
N PRO A 83 -4.18 10.05 7.34
CA PRO A 83 -4.66 10.61 8.61
C PRO A 83 -3.90 10.03 9.81
N SER A 84 -3.42 10.92 10.69
CA SER A 84 -2.63 10.59 11.88
C SER A 84 -3.40 9.85 12.98
N ASP A 85 -4.73 9.85 12.92
CA ASP A 85 -5.56 9.26 13.98
C ASP A 85 -5.45 7.73 14.04
N HIS A 86 -5.03 7.12 12.92
CA HIS A 86 -5.04 5.68 12.72
C HIS A 86 -3.75 5.11 12.14
N THR A 87 -2.75 5.94 11.84
CA THR A 87 -1.47 5.51 11.24
C THR A 87 -0.27 6.13 11.94
N PRO A 88 0.92 5.50 11.84
CA PRO A 88 2.13 6.11 12.36
C PRO A 88 2.36 7.46 11.69
N ASP A 89 2.75 8.46 12.48
CA ASP A 89 3.24 9.73 11.95
C ASP A 89 4.62 9.52 11.30
N ARG A 90 5.28 10.60 10.91
CA ARG A 90 6.65 10.56 10.40
C ARG A 90 7.59 9.81 11.35
N ASN A 91 8.63 9.21 10.77
CA ASN A 91 9.71 8.61 11.55
C ASN A 91 10.38 9.68 12.43
N GLU A 92 11.14 9.25 13.44
CA GLU A 92 11.82 10.14 14.40
C GLU A 92 12.73 11.18 13.72
N ASP A 93 13.26 10.87 12.52
CA ASP A 93 14.11 11.75 11.71
C ASP A 93 13.33 12.67 10.75
N GLY A 94 11.99 12.65 10.81
CA GLY A 94 11.10 13.43 9.95
C GLY A 94 10.88 12.82 8.56
N THR A 95 11.40 11.62 8.29
CA THR A 95 11.16 10.92 7.03
C THR A 95 9.75 10.31 6.98
N ILE A 96 9.31 9.98 5.77
CA ILE A 96 8.02 9.34 5.51
C ILE A 96 7.98 7.94 6.13
N ASP A 97 6.87 7.54 6.76
CA ASP A 97 6.72 6.18 7.28
C ASP A 97 6.72 5.16 6.14
N GLY A 98 7.20 3.94 6.40
CA GLY A 98 7.28 2.88 5.40
C GLY A 98 5.94 2.54 4.72
N LEU A 99 4.82 2.68 5.43
CA LEU A 99 3.48 2.48 4.86
C LEU A 99 3.12 3.58 3.85
N GLN A 100 3.26 4.84 4.27
CA GLN A 100 2.98 6.00 3.43
C GLN A 100 3.90 6.02 2.21
N GLN A 101 5.16 5.64 2.40
CA GLN A 101 6.13 5.51 1.32
C GLN A 101 5.70 4.46 0.29
N LEU A 102 5.38 3.25 0.74
CA LEU A 102 4.95 2.17 -0.15
C LEU A 102 3.73 2.58 -1.01
N ILE A 103 2.72 3.17 -0.38
CA ILE A 103 1.50 3.58 -1.07
C ILE A 103 1.79 4.68 -2.09
N THR A 104 2.59 5.67 -1.69
CA THR A 104 2.92 6.80 -2.56
C THR A 104 3.81 6.41 -3.73
N GLU A 105 4.78 5.51 -3.51
CA GLU A 105 5.61 4.93 -4.57
C GLU A 105 4.76 4.14 -5.57
N TYR A 106 3.80 3.34 -5.08
CA TYR A 106 2.87 2.63 -5.95
C TYR A 106 2.03 3.58 -6.81
N ILE A 107 1.47 4.64 -6.21
CA ILE A 107 0.67 5.63 -6.93
C ILE A 107 1.53 6.38 -7.97
N ALA A 108 2.77 6.71 -7.63
CA ALA A 108 3.71 7.33 -8.56
C ALA A 108 4.09 6.39 -9.71
N TYR A 109 4.25 5.10 -9.44
CA TYR A 109 4.54 4.09 -10.46
C TYR A 109 3.37 3.92 -11.45
N GLU A 110 2.13 3.93 -10.97
CA GLU A 110 0.90 3.81 -11.78
C GLU A 110 0.32 5.18 -12.19
N ALA A 111 1.13 6.25 -12.17
CA ALA A 111 0.66 7.62 -12.40
C ALA A 111 0.08 7.84 -13.81
N ASP A 112 0.43 7.00 -14.79
CA ASP A 112 -0.14 7.05 -16.14
C ASP A 112 -1.63 6.65 -16.17
N VAL A 113 -2.06 5.78 -15.27
CA VAL A 113 -3.46 5.35 -15.09
C VAL A 113 -4.14 6.21 -14.04
N ILE A 114 -3.55 6.32 -12.84
CA ILE A 114 -4.14 7.01 -11.69
C ILE A 114 -4.20 8.52 -11.93
N GLY A 115 -3.14 9.11 -12.50
CA GLY A 115 -3.04 10.55 -12.70
C GLY A 115 -4.08 11.15 -13.66
N LYS A 116 -4.81 10.32 -14.40
CA LYS A 116 -5.90 10.73 -15.31
C LYS A 116 -7.29 10.65 -14.66
N SER A 117 -7.38 10.13 -13.44
CA SER A 117 -8.65 9.89 -12.76
C SER A 117 -9.13 11.15 -12.01
N MET A 118 -10.44 11.25 -11.85
CA MET A 118 -11.05 12.36 -11.10
C MET A 118 -10.76 12.21 -9.61
N GLU A 119 -10.79 10.98 -9.12
CA GLU A 119 -10.51 10.60 -7.73
C GLU A 119 -9.09 11.01 -7.31
N PHE A 120 -8.10 10.86 -8.20
CA PHE A 120 -6.75 11.35 -7.93
C PHE A 120 -6.69 12.88 -7.89
N SER A 121 -7.40 13.56 -8.80
CA SER A 121 -7.46 15.02 -8.79
C SER A 121 -8.08 15.54 -7.50
N GLU A 122 -9.17 14.93 -7.05
CA GLU A 122 -9.80 15.22 -5.75
C GLU A 122 -8.83 15.00 -4.59
N LEU A 123 -8.13 13.86 -4.54
CA LEU A 123 -7.11 13.58 -3.51
C LEU A 123 -6.00 14.65 -3.48
N MET A 124 -5.59 15.16 -4.64
CA MET A 124 -4.59 16.22 -4.72
C MET A 124 -5.13 17.58 -4.25
N GLU A 125 -6.41 17.86 -4.49
CA GLU A 125 -7.09 19.08 -4.04
C GLU A 125 -7.40 19.09 -2.53
N GLU A 126 -7.61 17.91 -1.93
CA GLU A 126 -7.73 17.73 -0.47
C GLU A 126 -6.48 18.20 0.29
N GLY A 127 -5.31 18.13 -0.36
CA GLY A 127 -4.04 18.57 0.22
C GLY A 127 -3.49 17.59 1.26
N GLY A 128 -2.92 18.13 2.35
CA GLY A 128 -2.32 17.32 3.41
C GLY A 128 -0.92 16.79 3.08
N GLN A 129 -0.43 15.86 3.91
CA GLN A 129 0.94 15.34 3.79
C GLN A 129 1.15 14.51 2.51
N PHE A 130 0.10 13.85 2.00
CA PHE A 130 0.14 13.03 0.80
C PHE A 130 0.70 13.79 -0.40
N VAL A 131 0.16 14.98 -0.68
CA VAL A 131 0.55 15.77 -1.86
C VAL A 131 2.05 16.11 -1.85
N GLY A 132 2.59 16.47 -0.69
CA GLY A 132 4.01 16.78 -0.54
C GLY A 132 4.91 15.56 -0.72
N ASP A 133 4.50 14.41 -0.16
CA ASP A 133 5.24 13.16 -0.31
C ASP A 133 5.20 12.62 -1.73
N PHE A 134 4.03 12.67 -2.37
CA PHE A 134 3.84 12.30 -3.77
C PHE A 134 4.73 13.14 -4.69
N TRP A 135 4.69 14.46 -4.53
CA TRP A 135 5.51 15.35 -5.34
C TRP A 135 7.01 15.07 -5.17
N ARG A 136 7.48 14.82 -3.94
CA ARG A 136 8.88 14.48 -3.67
C ARG A 136 9.32 13.17 -4.35
N ILE A 137 8.46 12.15 -4.38
CA ILE A 137 8.74 10.89 -5.07
C ILE A 137 8.77 11.10 -6.59
N VAL A 138 7.77 11.79 -7.15
CA VAL A 138 7.70 12.07 -8.59
C VAL A 138 8.89 12.91 -9.06
N GLN A 139 9.25 13.96 -8.31
CA GLN A 139 10.43 14.77 -8.61
C GLN A 139 11.70 13.92 -8.68
N THR A 140 11.86 12.94 -7.78
CA THR A 140 13.03 12.06 -7.79
C THR A 140 13.09 11.23 -9.08
N CYS A 141 11.94 10.83 -9.63
CA CYS A 141 11.87 10.07 -10.89
C CYS A 141 12.10 10.94 -12.14
N LEU A 142 11.76 12.23 -12.08
CA LEU A 142 11.91 13.16 -13.22
C LEU A 142 13.34 13.68 -13.43
N VAL A 143 14.22 13.52 -12.42
CA VAL A 143 15.60 14.04 -12.44
C VAL A 143 16.61 12.91 -12.78
N GLN A 144 16.12 11.71 -13.08
CA GLN A 144 16.90 10.55 -13.52
C GLN A 144 16.89 10.40 -15.05
#